data_AF-A0A3D2J5L0-F1
#
_entry.id   AF-A0A3D2J5L0-F1
#
_cell.length_a   1.000
_cell.length_b   1.000
_cell.length_c   1.000
_cell.angle_alpha   90.00
_cell.angle_beta   90.00
_cell.angle_gamma   90.00
#
_symmetry.space_group_name_H-M   'P 1'
#
loop_
_entity.id
_entity.type
_entity.pdbx_description
1 polymer ?
#
loop_
_entity_poly.entity_id
_entity_poly.type
_entity_poly.pdbx_seq_one_letter_code
_entity_poly.pdbx_strand_id
1 'polypeptide(L)'
;MRNSTEILHSRLSRLMLFGVMLFAVLLAVLSACSNTLVGNTGAQNTTSLAGSTTGNASAQGITYNTGAQDVVIRTFYGGGNYGSLELAPNVSIYGDGTYILGANRQGKLSADALQQLIHTVATTYGLLSFQQQQFTDIQDQNATFLELNLNGKRQQFVYGAFGYQQESTQAIDEYHRLGQALTAINNALTGATQSYTGSSIALLVRQTFSPDQTPLTWPITDFTLAQASAYECGLLPPDTTSANQETGCLKFLIPQHAILLSTQQEQAIAGQIGNQRQGTFLSGIFAEGSAYYNVTLRPLLPDELPNKALAMLGSAQFSITGVPLLAGTVPPVPTPTPSV
;
A
#
# COMPACT_ATOMS: atom_id res chain seq x y z
N MET A 1 13.55 30.89 -66.48
CA MET A 1 12.75 29.76 -65.96
C MET A 1 13.68 28.92 -65.09
N ARG A 2 13.57 29.05 -63.75
CA ARG A 2 14.39 28.29 -62.79
C ARG A 2 13.59 27.03 -62.40
N ASN A 3 14.27 25.89 -62.44
CA ASN A 3 13.67 24.55 -62.39
C ASN A 3 13.01 24.29 -61.02
N SER A 4 11.70 24.07 -61.00
CA SER A 4 10.89 23.87 -59.79
C SER A 4 11.27 22.62 -58.98
N THR A 5 12.10 21.73 -59.53
CA THR A 5 12.57 20.50 -58.90
C THR A 5 13.66 20.72 -57.86
N GLU A 6 14.50 21.76 -57.99
CA GLU A 6 15.57 22.03 -57.00
C GLU A 6 15.03 22.62 -55.69
N ILE A 7 13.90 23.34 -55.76
CA ILE A 7 13.28 23.95 -54.57
C ILE A 7 12.64 22.89 -53.67
N LEU A 8 12.13 21.79 -54.25
CA LEU A 8 11.50 20.72 -53.48
C LEU A 8 12.53 19.89 -52.69
N HIS A 9 13.67 19.56 -53.30
CA HIS A 9 14.74 18.81 -52.61
C HIS A 9 15.38 19.60 -51.47
N SER A 10 15.52 20.92 -51.61
CA SER A 10 16.03 21.78 -50.53
C SER A 10 15.10 21.82 -49.32
N ARG A 11 13.78 21.82 -49.53
CA ARG A 11 12.80 21.86 -48.44
C ARG A 11 12.65 20.50 -47.72
N LEU A 12 12.71 19.39 -48.45
CA LEU A 12 12.68 18.04 -47.85
C LEU A 12 13.94 17.75 -47.02
N SER A 13 15.12 18.19 -47.48
CA SER A 13 16.37 18.03 -46.74
C SER A 13 16.36 18.81 -45.41
N ARG A 14 15.79 20.02 -45.40
CA ARG A 14 15.65 20.82 -44.17
C ARG A 14 14.63 20.22 -43.20
N LEU A 15 13.52 19.65 -43.68
CA LEU A 15 12.52 19.01 -42.81
C LEU A 15 13.07 17.76 -42.13
N MET A 16 13.85 16.93 -42.83
CA MET A 16 14.46 15.75 -42.24
C MET A 16 15.53 16.10 -41.19
N LEU A 17 16.31 17.17 -41.42
CA LEU A 17 17.33 17.60 -40.45
C LEU A 17 16.71 18.07 -39.12
N PHE A 18 15.59 18.80 -39.19
CA PHE A 18 14.85 19.23 -38.00
C PHE A 18 14.21 18.05 -37.25
N GLY A 19 13.67 17.06 -37.97
CA GLY A 19 13.10 15.85 -37.34
C GLY A 19 14.14 15.02 -36.58
N VAL A 20 15.34 14.85 -37.14
CA VAL A 20 16.42 14.08 -36.51
C VAL A 20 16.98 14.81 -35.28
N MET A 21 17.12 16.14 -35.32
CA MET A 21 17.53 16.90 -34.12
C MET A 21 16.48 16.85 -33.01
N LEU A 22 15.18 16.98 -33.34
CA LEU A 22 14.12 16.93 -32.33
C LEU A 22 14.08 15.56 -31.64
N PHE A 23 14.29 14.47 -32.39
CA PHE A 23 14.33 13.11 -31.85
C PHE A 23 15.57 12.87 -30.98
N ALA A 24 16.73 13.41 -31.36
CA ALA A 24 17.96 13.32 -30.55
C ALA A 24 17.87 14.10 -29.24
N VAL A 25 17.24 15.29 -29.25
CA VAL A 25 16.98 16.07 -28.02
C VAL A 25 15.96 15.34 -27.14
N LEU A 26 14.91 14.74 -27.71
CA LEU A 26 13.94 13.95 -26.96
C LEU A 26 14.61 12.75 -26.28
N LEU A 27 15.48 12.02 -26.97
CA LEU A 27 16.25 10.91 -26.39
C LEU A 27 17.19 11.36 -25.26
N ALA A 28 17.83 12.53 -25.39
CA ALA A 28 18.70 13.09 -24.35
C ALA A 28 17.91 13.56 -23.11
N VAL A 29 16.70 14.10 -23.30
CA VAL A 29 15.81 14.49 -22.19
C VAL A 29 15.25 13.26 -21.48
N LEU A 30 14.90 12.19 -22.21
CA LEU A 30 14.47 10.93 -21.59
C LEU A 30 15.60 10.23 -20.81
N SER A 31 16.87 10.31 -21.23
CA SER A 31 17.99 9.74 -20.45
C SER A 31 18.37 10.57 -19.22
N ALA A 32 18.03 11.87 -19.19
CA ALA A 32 18.31 12.75 -18.06
C ALA A 32 17.27 12.63 -16.93
N CYS A 33 16.08 12.11 -17.20
CA CYS A 33 15.04 11.89 -16.19
C CYS A 33 15.12 10.52 -15.50
N SER A 34 16.06 9.64 -15.87
CA SER A 34 16.21 8.31 -15.24
C SER A 34 17.14 8.29 -14.02
N ASN A 35 17.82 9.39 -13.68
CA ASN A 35 18.83 9.42 -12.62
C ASN A 35 18.49 10.44 -11.52
N THR A 36 17.43 10.22 -10.77
CA THR A 36 17.34 10.70 -9.37
C THR A 36 16.32 9.89 -8.60
N LEU A 37 16.78 8.82 -7.96
CA LEU A 37 16.27 8.25 -6.70
C LEU A 37 17.27 7.18 -6.22
N VAL A 38 18.55 7.53 -6.12
CA VAL A 38 19.46 6.79 -5.23
C VAL A 38 19.35 7.49 -3.88
N GLY A 39 18.39 7.01 -3.08
CA GLY A 39 18.33 7.36 -1.67
C GLY A 39 19.65 6.96 -1.01
N ASN A 40 20.13 7.82 -0.12
CA ASN A 40 21.24 7.61 0.80
C ASN A 40 21.42 6.12 1.15
N THR A 41 22.42 5.46 0.57
CA THR A 41 22.87 4.14 1.03
C THR A 41 23.70 4.32 2.30
N GLY A 42 23.02 4.65 3.41
CA GLY A 42 23.49 4.16 4.69
C GLY A 42 23.65 2.65 4.55
N ALA A 43 24.79 2.10 4.97
CA ALA A 43 25.10 0.67 4.84
C ALA A 43 23.91 -0.16 5.36
N GLN A 44 23.06 -0.65 4.46
CA GLN A 44 21.98 -1.54 4.82
C GLN A 44 22.65 -2.84 5.25
N ASN A 45 22.46 -3.21 6.51
CA ASN A 45 22.91 -4.50 6.99
C ASN A 45 22.07 -5.56 6.26
N THR A 46 22.64 -6.14 5.21
CA THR A 46 22.02 -7.21 4.43
C THR A 46 22.53 -8.54 4.96
N THR A 47 21.62 -9.47 5.25
CA THR A 47 21.98 -10.87 5.56
C THR A 47 21.79 -11.72 4.31
N SER A 48 22.68 -12.69 4.10
CA SER A 48 22.57 -13.70 3.04
C SER A 48 22.40 -15.09 3.65
N LEU A 49 21.38 -15.80 3.20
CA LEU A 49 21.11 -17.19 3.52
C LEU A 49 21.62 -18.06 2.37
N ALA A 50 22.32 -19.14 2.69
CA ALA A 50 22.71 -20.10 1.66
C ALA A 50 21.45 -20.78 1.09
N GLY A 51 21.33 -20.80 -0.25
CA GLY A 51 20.32 -21.61 -0.92
C GLY A 51 20.63 -23.10 -0.74
N SER A 52 19.60 -23.95 -0.68
CA SER A 52 19.76 -25.40 -0.57
C SER A 52 20.69 -25.94 -1.68
N THR A 53 21.68 -26.76 -1.30
CA THR A 53 22.68 -27.37 -2.19
C THR A 53 22.19 -28.64 -2.87
N THR A 54 20.91 -29.01 -2.73
CA THR A 54 20.37 -30.23 -3.32
C THR A 54 19.97 -30.04 -4.79
N GLY A 55 20.97 -30.17 -5.68
CA GLY A 55 20.81 -30.68 -7.04
C GLY A 55 20.06 -29.81 -8.06
N ASN A 56 20.85 -29.21 -8.96
CA ASN A 56 20.50 -28.53 -10.22
C ASN A 56 19.96 -27.08 -10.15
N ALA A 57 20.70 -26.22 -10.85
CA ALA A 57 20.48 -24.81 -11.19
C ALA A 57 20.60 -23.78 -10.04
N SER A 58 21.79 -23.18 -9.94
CA SER A 58 22.15 -21.97 -9.18
C SER A 58 21.38 -21.75 -7.87
N ALA A 59 21.92 -22.22 -6.75
CA ALA A 59 21.51 -21.78 -5.42
C ALA A 59 21.81 -20.28 -5.28
N GLN A 60 20.94 -19.42 -5.81
CA GLN A 60 20.99 -18.00 -5.52
C GLN A 60 20.78 -17.84 -4.02
N GLY A 61 21.78 -17.27 -3.34
CA GLY A 61 21.63 -16.92 -1.93
C GLY A 61 20.42 -16.02 -1.75
N ILE A 62 19.64 -16.25 -0.69
CA ILE A 62 18.49 -15.41 -0.35
C ILE A 62 19.00 -14.28 0.51
N THR A 63 18.86 -13.03 0.05
CA THR A 63 19.24 -11.85 0.81
C THR A 63 18.04 -11.06 1.28
N TYR A 64 18.14 -10.44 2.44
CA TYR A 64 17.15 -9.52 2.98
C TYR A 64 17.84 -8.46 3.86
N ASN A 65 17.21 -7.30 3.97
CA ASN A 65 17.69 -6.23 4.85
C ASN A 65 17.28 -6.52 6.29
N THR A 66 18.17 -6.30 7.25
CA THR A 66 17.94 -6.63 8.67
C THR A 66 17.47 -5.45 9.51
N GLY A 67 17.10 -4.31 8.91
CA GLY A 67 16.64 -3.15 9.65
C GLY A 67 15.26 -3.35 10.27
N ALA A 68 15.01 -2.65 11.38
CA ALA A 68 13.71 -2.67 12.07
C ALA A 68 12.57 -1.98 11.29
N GLN A 69 12.91 -1.33 10.16
CA GLN A 69 11.98 -0.65 9.26
C GLN A 69 11.92 -1.33 7.89
N ASP A 70 12.73 -2.37 7.66
CA ASP A 70 12.77 -3.10 6.40
C ASP A 70 11.75 -4.24 6.46
N VAL A 71 10.62 -4.07 5.78
CA VAL A 71 9.61 -5.14 5.67
C VAL A 71 10.20 -6.29 4.87
N VAL A 72 10.16 -7.50 5.42
CA VAL A 72 10.58 -8.73 4.72
C VAL A 72 9.36 -9.47 4.20
N ILE A 73 8.32 -9.61 5.04
CA ILE A 73 7.07 -10.30 4.73
C ILE A 73 5.92 -9.42 5.19
N ARG A 74 4.91 -9.23 4.34
CA ARG A 74 3.70 -8.49 4.67
C ARG A 74 2.48 -9.15 4.08
N THR A 75 1.38 -9.20 4.83
CA THR A 75 0.11 -9.72 4.31
C THR A 75 -1.03 -8.75 4.51
N PHE A 76 -1.95 -8.74 3.54
CA PHE A 76 -3.27 -8.14 3.64
C PHE A 76 -4.32 -9.20 3.30
N TYR A 77 -5.55 -9.00 3.77
CA TYR A 77 -6.70 -9.82 3.48
C TYR A 77 -7.87 -8.90 3.22
N GLY A 78 -8.38 -8.90 2.00
CA GLY A 78 -9.45 -8.01 1.58
C GLY A 78 -10.00 -8.41 0.21
N GLY A 79 -10.92 -7.61 -0.33
CA GLY A 79 -11.64 -7.89 -1.57
C GLY A 79 -13.15 -8.03 -1.36
N GLY A 80 -13.77 -8.94 -2.11
CA GLY A 80 -15.16 -9.33 -1.90
C GLY A 80 -16.21 -8.55 -2.69
N ASN A 81 -17.44 -9.09 -2.67
CA ASN A 81 -18.60 -8.69 -3.50
C ASN A 81 -19.13 -7.27 -3.25
N TYR A 82 -18.67 -6.62 -2.19
CA TYR A 82 -19.06 -5.25 -1.84
C TYR A 82 -17.85 -4.30 -1.74
N GLY A 83 -16.66 -4.81 -2.10
CA GLY A 83 -15.39 -4.15 -1.93
C GLY A 83 -14.96 -3.99 -0.46
N SER A 84 -13.66 -3.93 -0.22
CA SER A 84 -13.09 -3.64 1.09
C SER A 84 -11.92 -2.69 0.97
N LEU A 85 -11.69 -1.94 2.04
CA LEU A 85 -10.48 -1.17 2.24
C LEU A 85 -9.82 -1.62 3.54
N GLU A 86 -8.66 -2.26 3.38
CA GLU A 86 -7.82 -2.64 4.51
C GLU A 86 -6.90 -1.49 4.85
N LEU A 87 -7.17 -0.86 6.00
CA LEU A 87 -6.39 0.29 6.44
C LEU A 87 -4.97 -0.12 6.85
N ALA A 88 -4.74 -1.35 7.31
CA ALA A 88 -3.42 -1.84 7.71
C ALA A 88 -3.19 -3.30 7.32
N PRO A 89 -1.92 -3.72 7.18
CA PRO A 89 -1.57 -5.13 7.00
C PRO A 89 -2.14 -6.02 8.12
N ASN A 90 -2.52 -7.26 7.79
CA ASN A 90 -2.79 -8.28 8.81
C ASN A 90 -1.50 -8.71 9.51
N VAL A 91 -0.40 -8.77 8.77
CA VAL A 91 0.94 -9.09 9.28
C VAL A 91 1.96 -8.18 8.60
N SER A 92 2.92 -7.66 9.36
CA SER A 92 4.19 -7.15 8.83
C SER A 92 5.34 -7.70 9.66
N ILE A 93 6.31 -8.35 9.02
CA ILE A 93 7.54 -8.89 9.62
C ILE A 93 8.71 -8.08 9.08
N TYR A 94 9.54 -7.56 9.98
CA TYR A 94 10.69 -6.72 9.66
C TYR A 94 12.01 -7.49 9.71
N GLY A 95 13.05 -6.90 9.14
CA GLY A 95 14.39 -7.47 9.01
C GLY A 95 15.06 -7.85 10.33
N ASP A 96 14.71 -7.17 11.42
CA ASP A 96 15.23 -7.43 12.76
C ASP A 96 14.44 -8.51 13.52
N GLY A 97 13.46 -9.14 12.86
CA GLY A 97 12.57 -10.15 13.43
C GLY A 97 11.36 -9.60 14.17
N THR A 98 11.24 -8.28 14.35
CA THR A 98 10.03 -7.67 14.89
C THR A 98 8.86 -7.99 13.95
N TYR A 99 7.69 -8.29 14.50
CA TYR A 99 6.47 -8.43 13.71
C TYR A 99 5.31 -7.69 14.36
N ILE A 100 4.41 -7.17 13.53
CA ILE A 100 3.18 -6.50 13.95
C ILE A 100 1.99 -7.24 13.32
N LEU A 101 0.99 -7.54 14.13
CA LEU A 101 -0.27 -8.15 13.74
C LEU A 101 -1.34 -7.06 13.74
N GLY A 102 -1.94 -6.80 12.57
CA GLY A 102 -2.82 -5.64 12.39
C GLY A 102 -2.03 -4.33 12.58
N ALA A 103 -2.54 -3.48 13.47
CA ALA A 103 -1.88 -2.24 13.88
C ALA A 103 -1.83 -2.06 15.41
N ASN A 104 -1.97 -3.13 16.19
CA ASN A 104 -2.12 -3.03 17.64
C ASN A 104 -1.41 -4.11 18.46
N ARG A 105 -0.81 -5.13 17.84
CA ARG A 105 -0.04 -6.16 18.55
C ARG A 105 1.32 -6.34 17.91
N GLN A 106 2.36 -6.41 18.73
CA GLN A 106 3.72 -6.68 18.28
C GLN A 106 4.31 -7.88 19.01
N GLY A 107 5.19 -8.59 18.32
CA GLY A 107 6.05 -9.62 18.89
C GLY A 107 7.40 -9.65 18.19
N LYS A 108 8.21 -10.66 18.50
CA LYS A 108 9.54 -10.79 17.92
C LYS A 108 9.88 -12.25 17.63
N LEU A 109 10.38 -12.50 16.43
CA LEU A 109 11.05 -13.73 16.04
C LEU A 109 12.52 -13.65 16.46
N SER A 110 13.09 -14.78 16.89
CA SER A 110 14.55 -14.88 16.98
C SER A 110 15.17 -14.79 15.58
N ALA A 111 16.45 -14.45 15.50
CA ALA A 111 17.17 -14.42 14.21
C ALA A 111 17.06 -15.75 13.48
N ASP A 112 17.27 -16.87 14.18
CA ASP A 112 17.15 -18.22 13.62
C ASP A 112 15.72 -18.52 13.14
N ALA A 113 14.70 -18.11 13.90
CA ALA A 113 13.30 -18.34 13.51
C ALA A 113 12.93 -17.52 12.25
N LEU A 114 13.39 -16.27 12.16
CA LEU A 114 13.20 -15.44 10.97
C LEU A 114 13.92 -16.06 9.75
N GLN A 115 15.18 -16.45 9.91
CA GLN A 115 15.95 -17.08 8.85
C GLN A 115 15.32 -18.38 8.37
N GLN A 116 14.84 -19.22 9.29
CA GLN A 116 14.14 -20.45 8.98
C GLN A 116 12.82 -20.17 8.23
N LEU A 117 12.07 -19.15 8.64
CA LEU A 117 10.85 -18.74 7.95
C LEU A 117 11.15 -18.28 6.52
N ILE A 118 12.12 -17.39 6.33
CA ILE A 118 12.54 -16.90 5.01
C ILE A 118 12.99 -18.07 4.14
N HIS A 119 13.83 -18.96 4.67
CA HIS A 119 14.28 -20.16 3.96
C HIS A 119 13.10 -21.05 3.56
N THR A 120 12.16 -21.28 4.46
CA THR A 120 10.98 -22.10 4.20
C THR A 120 10.11 -21.50 3.09
N VAL A 121 9.83 -20.20 3.15
CA VAL A 121 8.99 -19.51 2.14
C VAL A 121 9.70 -19.45 0.78
N ALA A 122 10.97 -19.05 0.75
CA ALA A 122 11.70 -18.81 -0.50
C ALA A 122 12.27 -20.09 -1.13
N THR A 123 12.75 -21.05 -0.33
CA THR A 123 13.39 -22.28 -0.82
C THR A 123 12.44 -23.46 -0.81
N THR A 124 11.87 -23.81 0.36
CA THR A 124 10.99 -24.99 0.48
C THR A 124 9.72 -24.83 -0.35
N TYR A 125 9.01 -23.71 -0.20
CA TYR A 125 7.84 -23.38 -0.99
C TYR A 125 8.16 -22.63 -2.28
N GLY A 126 9.42 -22.25 -2.51
CA GLY A 126 9.91 -21.82 -3.82
C GLY A 126 9.20 -20.60 -4.40
N LEU A 127 8.66 -19.71 -3.55
CA LEU A 127 7.86 -18.58 -4.02
C LEU A 127 8.64 -17.68 -5.00
N LEU A 128 9.96 -17.58 -4.85
CA LEU A 128 10.81 -16.76 -5.73
C LEU A 128 10.89 -17.30 -7.17
N SER A 129 10.53 -18.58 -7.39
CA SER A 129 10.59 -19.25 -8.68
C SER A 129 9.22 -19.44 -9.34
N PHE A 130 8.13 -18.98 -8.72
CA PHE A 130 6.80 -19.09 -9.29
C PHE A 130 6.71 -18.36 -10.63
N GLN A 131 5.96 -18.94 -11.56
CA GLN A 131 5.66 -18.28 -12.84
C GLN A 131 4.44 -17.37 -12.73
N GLN A 132 3.54 -17.67 -11.79
CA GLN A 132 2.32 -16.90 -11.56
C GLN A 132 2.33 -16.20 -10.20
N GLN A 133 1.77 -14.99 -10.18
CA GLN A 133 1.66 -14.16 -8.99
C GLN A 133 0.21 -13.98 -8.54
N GLN A 134 -0.77 -14.32 -9.36
CA GLN A 134 -2.18 -14.16 -9.04
C GLN A 134 -2.90 -15.49 -9.11
N PHE A 135 -3.29 -16.05 -7.97
CA PHE A 135 -4.04 -17.29 -7.88
C PHE A 135 -5.46 -16.98 -7.43
N THR A 136 -6.25 -16.45 -8.37
CA THR A 136 -7.67 -16.19 -8.17
C THR A 136 -8.42 -16.24 -9.51
N ASP A 137 -9.54 -16.96 -9.58
CA ASP A 137 -10.34 -17.11 -10.81
C ASP A 137 -11.81 -16.69 -10.65
N ILE A 138 -12.25 -16.40 -9.43
CA ILE A 138 -13.55 -15.80 -9.13
C ILE A 138 -13.33 -14.33 -8.80
N GLN A 139 -13.93 -13.45 -9.62
CA GLN A 139 -13.99 -12.02 -9.35
C GLN A 139 -14.76 -11.75 -8.05
N ASP A 140 -14.47 -10.63 -7.40
CA ASP A 140 -15.24 -10.16 -6.24
C ASP A 140 -15.25 -11.14 -5.05
N GLN A 141 -14.18 -11.93 -4.88
CA GLN A 141 -13.92 -12.74 -3.68
C GLN A 141 -12.86 -12.08 -2.81
N ASN A 142 -12.84 -12.43 -1.54
CA ASN A 142 -11.73 -12.06 -0.66
C ASN A 142 -10.49 -12.87 -1.06
N ALA A 143 -9.33 -12.22 -0.99
CA ALA A 143 -8.04 -12.85 -1.22
C ALA A 143 -7.03 -12.38 -0.17
N THR A 144 -6.03 -13.23 0.06
CA THR A 144 -4.84 -12.87 0.82
C THR A 144 -3.77 -12.36 -0.13
N PHE A 145 -3.28 -11.15 0.10
CA PHE A 145 -2.18 -10.54 -0.62
C PHE A 145 -0.92 -10.74 0.20
N LEU A 146 0.12 -11.31 -0.39
CA LEU A 146 1.42 -11.52 0.22
C LEU A 146 2.46 -10.67 -0.49
N GLU A 147 3.17 -9.82 0.25
CA GLU A 147 4.36 -9.12 -0.21
C GLU A 147 5.61 -9.75 0.39
N LEU A 148 6.59 -10.01 -0.47
CA LEU A 148 7.94 -10.45 -0.10
C LEU A 148 8.97 -9.46 -0.63
N ASN A 149 9.86 -9.00 0.26
CA ASN A 149 11.00 -8.16 -0.10
C ASN A 149 12.29 -8.94 0.16
N LEU A 150 12.71 -9.69 -0.85
CA LEU A 150 13.89 -10.57 -0.81
C LEU A 150 14.74 -10.32 -2.07
N ASN A 151 16.04 -10.52 -1.98
CA ASN A 151 16.98 -10.35 -3.10
C ASN A 151 16.91 -8.94 -3.74
N GLY A 152 16.59 -7.92 -2.94
CA GLY A 152 16.39 -6.55 -3.42
C GLY A 152 15.17 -6.37 -4.34
N LYS A 153 14.25 -7.35 -4.38
CA LYS A 153 13.03 -7.33 -5.19
C LYS A 153 11.80 -7.39 -4.29
N ARG A 154 10.81 -6.56 -4.62
CA ARG A 154 9.45 -6.63 -4.08
C ARG A 154 8.61 -7.53 -5.00
N GLN A 155 8.12 -8.64 -4.47
CA GLN A 155 7.20 -9.55 -5.16
C GLN A 155 5.87 -9.60 -4.42
N GLN A 156 4.77 -9.55 -5.15
CA GLN A 156 3.43 -9.66 -4.59
C GLN A 156 2.74 -10.90 -5.14
N PHE A 157 2.08 -11.67 -4.26
CA PHE A 157 1.26 -12.81 -4.61
C PHE A 157 -0.18 -12.57 -4.14
N VAL A 158 -1.16 -13.06 -4.91
CA VAL A 158 -2.58 -13.04 -4.55
C VAL A 158 -3.05 -14.48 -4.40
N TYR A 159 -3.62 -14.82 -3.25
CA TYR A 159 -4.14 -16.14 -2.92
C TYR A 159 -5.63 -16.05 -2.60
N GLY A 160 -6.47 -16.53 -3.51
CA GLY A 160 -7.93 -16.55 -3.37
C GLY A 160 -8.52 -17.87 -3.84
N ALA A 161 -9.83 -17.86 -4.15
CA ALA A 161 -10.49 -18.97 -4.81
C ALA A 161 -9.84 -19.23 -6.18
N PHE A 162 -9.36 -20.45 -6.42
CA PHE A 162 -8.59 -20.83 -7.60
C PHE A 162 -8.82 -22.31 -7.96
N GLY A 163 -8.86 -22.63 -9.26
CA GLY A 163 -9.03 -24.00 -9.78
C GLY A 163 -10.45 -24.35 -10.22
N TYR A 164 -11.32 -23.37 -10.37
CA TYR A 164 -12.64 -23.49 -11.01
C TYR A 164 -12.54 -23.49 -12.53
N GLN A 165 -11.47 -22.89 -13.08
CA GLN A 165 -11.11 -22.98 -14.49
C GLN A 165 -10.11 -24.12 -14.74
N GLN A 166 -9.92 -24.50 -16.01
CA GLN A 166 -8.92 -25.51 -16.36
C GLN A 166 -7.52 -24.90 -16.27
N GLU A 167 -6.83 -25.16 -15.17
CA GLU A 167 -5.48 -24.68 -14.88
C GLU A 167 -4.40 -25.70 -15.24
N SER A 168 -3.18 -25.21 -15.45
CA SER A 168 -2.02 -26.10 -15.61
C SER A 168 -1.67 -26.80 -14.30
N THR A 169 -1.09 -28.01 -14.37
CA THR A 169 -0.59 -28.72 -13.18
C THR A 169 0.42 -27.87 -12.38
N GLN A 170 1.24 -27.08 -13.08
CA GLN A 170 2.18 -26.17 -12.45
C GLN A 170 1.47 -25.07 -11.65
N ALA A 171 0.44 -24.44 -12.21
CA ALA A 171 -0.30 -23.38 -11.52
C ALA A 171 -1.01 -23.91 -10.26
N ILE A 172 -1.57 -25.12 -10.32
CA ILE A 172 -2.17 -25.78 -9.15
C ILE A 172 -1.12 -26.09 -8.07
N ASP A 173 0.06 -26.57 -8.45
CA ASP A 173 1.18 -26.79 -7.51
C ASP A 173 1.62 -25.48 -6.84
N GLU A 174 1.87 -24.43 -7.63
CA GLU A 174 2.25 -23.10 -7.12
C GLU A 174 1.18 -22.52 -6.18
N TYR A 175 -0.11 -22.68 -6.50
CA TYR A 175 -1.23 -22.29 -5.63
C TYR A 175 -1.18 -23.01 -4.28
N HIS A 176 -1.00 -24.34 -4.27
CA HIS A 176 -0.92 -25.09 -3.02
C HIS A 176 0.31 -24.70 -2.19
N ARG A 177 1.46 -24.49 -2.83
CA ARG A 177 2.70 -24.04 -2.16
C ARG A 177 2.55 -22.63 -1.59
N LEU A 178 1.82 -21.73 -2.26
CA LEU A 178 1.47 -20.42 -1.71
C LEU A 178 0.62 -20.55 -0.43
N GLY A 179 -0.41 -21.40 -0.46
CA GLY A 179 -1.24 -21.66 0.72
C GLY A 179 -0.45 -22.23 1.90
N GLN A 180 0.50 -23.14 1.62
CA GLN A 180 1.41 -23.69 2.63
C GLN A 180 2.38 -22.64 3.17
N ALA A 181 2.89 -21.74 2.31
CA ALA A 181 3.75 -20.64 2.72
C ALA A 181 3.01 -19.65 3.64
N LEU A 182 1.77 -19.26 3.29
CA LEU A 182 0.91 -18.43 4.14
C LEU A 182 0.63 -19.09 5.50
N THR A 183 0.40 -20.40 5.50
CA THR A 183 0.24 -21.18 6.73
C THR A 183 1.50 -21.17 7.59
N ALA A 184 2.68 -21.36 6.98
CA ALA A 184 3.96 -21.32 7.68
C ALA A 184 4.26 -19.94 8.27
N ILE A 185 3.93 -18.85 7.55
CA ILE A 185 4.02 -17.48 8.04
C ILE A 185 3.16 -17.33 9.31
N ASN A 186 1.88 -17.71 9.26
CA ASN A 186 1.00 -17.60 10.43
C ASN A 186 1.48 -18.46 11.61
N ASN A 187 1.97 -19.67 11.36
CA ASN A 187 2.46 -20.57 12.41
C ASN A 187 3.74 -20.06 13.08
N ALA A 188 4.58 -19.31 12.37
CA ALA A 188 5.77 -18.70 12.95
C ALA A 188 5.44 -17.59 13.97
N LEU A 189 4.24 -16.99 13.88
CA LEU A 189 3.83 -15.82 14.67
C LEU A 189 3.05 -16.19 15.94
N THR A 190 3.44 -17.29 16.59
CA THR A 190 2.75 -17.87 17.77
C THR A 190 3.38 -17.46 19.11
N GLY A 191 4.44 -16.64 19.08
CA GLY A 191 5.12 -16.16 20.28
C GLY A 191 4.29 -15.18 21.12
N ALA A 192 4.81 -14.83 22.31
CA ALA A 192 4.21 -13.81 23.15
C ALA A 192 4.13 -12.46 22.43
N THR A 193 2.97 -11.82 22.51
CA THR A 193 2.74 -10.49 21.93
C THR A 193 2.46 -9.47 23.02
N GLN A 194 2.83 -8.22 22.77
CA GLN A 194 2.46 -7.06 23.57
C GLN A 194 1.69 -6.06 22.70
N SER A 195 1.03 -5.08 23.32
CA SER A 195 0.38 -4.00 22.58
C SER A 195 1.41 -3.24 21.74
N TYR A 196 1.05 -2.94 20.50
CA TYR A 196 1.79 -2.04 19.63
C TYR A 196 1.25 -0.62 19.78
N THR A 197 2.17 0.34 19.95
CA THR A 197 1.87 1.77 19.95
C THR A 197 2.84 2.43 19.00
N GLY A 198 2.32 2.98 17.89
CA GLY A 198 3.12 3.78 16.96
C GLY A 198 3.55 5.10 17.60
N SER A 199 4.68 5.64 17.18
CA SER A 199 5.16 6.96 17.61
C SER A 199 4.50 8.12 16.85
N SER A 200 3.68 7.81 15.86
CA SER A 200 3.03 8.75 14.97
C SER A 200 1.69 8.18 14.53
N ILE A 201 0.69 9.04 14.39
CA ILE A 201 -0.68 8.68 14.04
C ILE A 201 -1.07 9.36 12.73
N ALA A 202 -1.60 8.58 11.81
CA ALA A 202 -2.34 9.08 10.67
C ALA A 202 -3.82 9.25 11.03
N LEU A 203 -4.37 10.36 10.58
CA LEU A 203 -5.79 10.64 10.54
C LEU A 203 -6.35 10.20 9.19
N LEU A 204 -7.48 9.51 9.26
CA LEU A 204 -8.32 9.15 8.13
C LEU A 204 -9.75 9.64 8.41
N VAL A 205 -10.34 10.41 7.50
CA VAL A 205 -11.65 11.05 7.65
C VAL A 205 -12.55 10.73 6.46
N ARG A 206 -13.62 10.00 6.73
CA ARG A 206 -14.64 9.64 5.76
C ARG A 206 -15.97 10.28 6.11
N GLN A 207 -16.57 11.05 5.19
CA GLN A 207 -17.95 11.48 5.37
C GLN A 207 -18.93 10.28 5.35
N THR A 208 -19.88 10.28 6.27
CA THR A 208 -21.02 9.36 6.34
C THR A 208 -22.33 10.13 6.34
N PHE A 209 -23.41 9.50 5.89
CA PHE A 209 -24.72 10.13 5.70
C PHE A 209 -25.71 9.82 6.82
N SER A 210 -25.39 8.86 7.69
CA SER A 210 -26.15 8.58 8.90
C SER A 210 -25.19 8.30 10.05
N PRO A 211 -25.42 8.89 11.23
CA PRO A 211 -24.74 8.48 12.44
C PRO A 211 -25.34 7.14 12.90
N ASP A 212 -24.51 6.12 13.02
CA ASP A 212 -24.84 4.85 13.68
C ASP A 212 -24.67 4.92 15.21
N GLN A 213 -24.10 6.03 15.70
CA GLN A 213 -23.85 6.33 17.12
C GLN A 213 -23.91 7.84 17.39
N THR A 214 -24.00 8.24 18.66
CA THR A 214 -24.00 9.66 19.05
C THR A 214 -22.74 10.36 18.55
N PRO A 215 -22.87 11.40 17.71
CA PRO A 215 -21.72 12.08 17.15
C PRO A 215 -20.97 12.93 18.19
N LEU A 216 -19.65 12.92 18.07
CA LEU A 216 -18.69 13.70 18.85
C LEU A 216 -18.48 15.09 18.23
N THR A 217 -17.92 16.00 19.02
CA THR A 217 -17.55 17.35 18.56
C THR A 217 -16.11 17.36 18.07
N TRP A 218 -15.86 17.96 16.91
CA TRP A 218 -14.51 18.09 16.36
C TRP A 218 -13.65 19.05 17.21
N PRO A 219 -12.54 18.59 17.80
CA PRO A 219 -11.84 19.37 18.82
C PRO A 219 -10.70 20.24 18.29
N ILE A 220 -10.35 20.13 17.02
CA ILE A 220 -9.21 20.87 16.43
C ILE A 220 -9.71 22.04 15.58
N THR A 221 -8.92 23.11 15.50
CA THR A 221 -9.24 24.32 14.72
C THR A 221 -8.34 24.52 13.50
N ASP A 222 -7.29 23.72 13.37
CA ASP A 222 -6.31 23.84 12.29
C ASP A 222 -6.91 23.53 10.91
N PHE A 223 -7.90 22.63 10.89
CA PHE A 223 -8.69 22.27 9.73
C PHE A 223 -10.04 21.67 10.14
N THR A 224 -11.00 21.74 9.21
CA THR A 224 -12.34 21.19 9.38
C THR A 224 -12.42 19.73 8.94
N LEU A 225 -13.44 18.99 9.37
CA LEU A 225 -13.67 17.62 8.91
C LEU A 225 -13.95 17.56 7.41
N ALA A 226 -14.66 18.54 6.87
CA ALA A 226 -14.87 18.67 5.42
C ALA A 226 -13.54 18.85 4.65
N GLN A 227 -12.61 19.66 5.17
CA GLN A 227 -11.28 19.84 4.56
C GLN A 227 -10.48 18.54 4.57
N ALA A 228 -10.45 17.84 5.71
CA ALA A 228 -9.75 16.55 5.81
C ALA A 228 -10.32 15.51 4.85
N SER A 229 -11.64 15.33 4.85
CA SER A 229 -12.29 14.35 3.99
C SER A 229 -12.11 14.66 2.50
N ALA A 230 -12.22 15.93 2.10
CA ALA A 230 -11.99 16.34 0.72
C ALA A 230 -10.52 16.17 0.29
N TYR A 231 -9.57 16.35 1.21
CA TYR A 231 -8.15 16.14 0.92
C TYR A 231 -7.81 14.66 0.68
N GLU A 232 -8.35 13.77 1.52
CA GLU A 232 -8.10 12.33 1.42
C GLU A 232 -8.80 11.71 0.21
N CYS A 233 -10.03 12.13 -0.06
CA CYS A 233 -10.95 11.44 -0.97
C CYS A 233 -11.36 12.24 -2.20
N GLY A 234 -10.92 13.50 -2.32
CA GLY A 234 -11.43 14.43 -3.32
C GLY A 234 -12.82 14.98 -2.97
N LEU A 235 -13.33 15.88 -3.81
CA LEU A 235 -14.68 16.39 -3.65
C LEU A 235 -15.69 15.26 -3.83
N LEU A 236 -16.65 15.19 -2.92
CA LEU A 236 -17.76 14.26 -3.01
C LEU A 236 -18.74 14.78 -4.07
N PRO A 237 -18.91 14.11 -5.22
CA PRO A 237 -20.12 14.35 -5.99
C PRO A 237 -21.30 13.92 -5.11
N PRO A 238 -22.35 14.73 -4.98
CA PRO A 238 -23.52 14.34 -4.21
C PRO A 238 -24.16 13.13 -4.89
N ASP A 239 -23.95 11.92 -4.35
CA ASP A 239 -24.81 10.79 -4.66
C ASP A 239 -26.13 11.03 -3.94
N THR A 240 -27.02 11.79 -4.58
CA THR A 240 -28.35 12.10 -4.05
C THR A 240 -29.40 11.09 -4.44
N THR A 241 -29.02 10.07 -5.21
CA THR A 241 -29.96 9.18 -5.91
C THR A 241 -29.91 7.73 -5.46
N SER A 242 -28.81 7.28 -4.86
CA SER A 242 -28.74 5.90 -4.38
C SER A 242 -29.43 5.74 -3.01
N ALA A 243 -29.96 4.55 -2.77
CA ALA A 243 -30.52 4.18 -1.47
C ALA A 243 -29.46 4.13 -0.35
N ASN A 244 -28.18 4.04 -0.73
CA ASN A 244 -27.02 4.04 0.16
C ASN A 244 -26.03 5.10 -0.32
N GLN A 245 -26.40 6.38 -0.15
CA GLN A 245 -25.54 7.51 -0.50
C GLN A 245 -24.20 7.31 0.20
N GLU A 246 -23.16 6.98 -0.55
CA GLU A 246 -21.85 6.68 0.01
C GLU A 246 -20.76 7.06 -0.97
N THR A 247 -19.63 7.51 -0.43
CA THR A 247 -18.44 7.83 -1.20
C THR A 247 -17.57 6.59 -1.30
N GLY A 248 -17.07 6.24 -2.49
CA GLY A 248 -16.25 5.03 -2.67
C GLY A 248 -14.90 5.06 -1.93
N CYS A 249 -14.37 6.26 -1.67
CA CYS A 249 -13.15 6.46 -0.90
C CYS A 249 -13.35 6.13 0.58
N LEU A 250 -12.39 5.41 1.15
CA LEU A 250 -12.46 4.88 2.52
C LEU A 250 -13.61 3.88 2.76
N LYS A 251 -14.21 3.35 1.69
CA LYS A 251 -15.09 2.17 1.71
C LYS A 251 -14.42 0.98 1.03
N PHE A 252 -13.92 1.19 -0.18
CA PHE A 252 -13.24 0.18 -0.99
C PHE A 252 -12.12 0.76 -1.87
N LEU A 253 -12.01 2.09 -1.98
CA LEU A 253 -10.91 2.78 -2.65
C LEU A 253 -9.90 3.31 -1.63
N ILE A 254 -8.62 3.08 -1.92
CA ILE A 254 -7.49 3.70 -1.22
C ILE A 254 -7.59 5.23 -1.39
N PRO A 255 -7.44 6.01 -0.31
CA PRO A 255 -7.43 7.47 -0.40
C PRO A 255 -6.18 7.96 -1.16
N GLN A 256 -6.26 9.16 -1.74
CA GLN A 256 -5.12 9.74 -2.47
C GLN A 256 -4.01 10.19 -1.51
N HIS A 257 -4.41 10.66 -0.35
CA HIS A 257 -3.53 11.14 0.71
C HIS A 257 -4.14 10.79 2.07
N ALA A 258 -3.32 10.85 3.11
CA ALA A 258 -3.77 10.84 4.49
C ALA A 258 -3.08 11.97 5.27
N ILE A 259 -3.54 12.27 6.49
CA ILE A 259 -2.99 13.38 7.28
C ILE A 259 -2.14 12.82 8.42
N LEU A 260 -0.91 13.30 8.57
CA LEU A 260 -0.07 13.00 9.73
C LEU A 260 -0.38 14.00 10.84
N LEU A 261 -0.88 13.50 11.97
CA LEU A 261 -1.23 14.35 13.12
C LEU A 261 0.01 14.81 13.88
N SER A 262 -0.06 16.03 14.42
CA SER A 262 0.79 16.45 15.53
C SER A 262 0.35 15.77 16.83
N THR A 263 1.25 15.66 17.81
CA THR A 263 0.93 15.09 19.13
C THR A 263 -0.23 15.81 19.82
N GLN A 264 -0.36 17.12 19.64
CA GLN A 264 -1.45 17.91 20.23
C GLN A 264 -2.80 17.58 19.58
N GLN A 265 -2.83 17.47 18.25
CA GLN A 265 -4.03 17.08 17.50
C GLN A 265 -4.45 15.65 17.85
N GLU A 266 -3.49 14.72 17.90
CA GLU A 266 -3.73 13.33 18.31
C GLU A 266 -4.37 13.26 19.69
N GLN A 267 -3.79 13.94 20.69
CA GLN A 267 -4.33 13.93 22.07
C GLN A 267 -5.74 14.53 22.14
N ALA A 268 -5.99 15.63 21.42
CA ALA A 268 -7.30 16.27 21.39
C ALA A 268 -8.37 15.34 20.78
N ILE A 269 -8.06 14.71 19.64
CA ILE A 269 -8.99 13.80 18.95
C ILE A 269 -9.20 12.52 19.76
N ALA A 270 -8.11 11.88 20.23
CA ALA A 270 -8.18 10.68 21.05
C ALA A 270 -8.95 10.93 22.35
N GLY A 271 -8.83 12.12 22.95
CA GLY A 271 -9.61 12.52 24.13
C GLY A 271 -11.12 12.58 23.87
N GLN A 272 -11.56 12.95 22.67
CA GLN A 272 -12.97 12.90 22.28
C GLN A 272 -13.46 11.47 21.99
N ILE A 273 -12.65 10.67 21.28
CA ILE A 273 -12.99 9.27 20.95
C ILE A 273 -13.02 8.39 22.22
N GLY A 274 -12.16 8.69 23.20
CA GLY A 274 -11.98 7.87 24.39
C GLY A 274 -11.50 6.47 24.06
N ASN A 275 -12.24 5.46 24.51
CA ASN A 275 -11.89 4.04 24.29
C ASN A 275 -12.65 3.39 23.12
N GLN A 276 -13.37 4.18 22.32
CA GLN A 276 -14.12 3.66 21.16
C GLN A 276 -13.15 3.13 20.10
N ARG A 277 -13.38 1.88 19.68
CA ARG A 277 -12.54 1.20 18.68
C ARG A 277 -13.39 0.56 17.59
N GLN A 278 -12.89 0.66 16.36
CA GLN A 278 -13.36 -0.12 15.23
C GLN A 278 -12.24 -1.06 14.80
N GLY A 279 -12.39 -2.35 15.08
CA GLY A 279 -11.31 -3.33 14.92
C GLY A 279 -10.10 -2.98 15.80
N THR A 280 -8.96 -2.71 15.17
CA THR A 280 -7.71 -2.39 15.89
C THR A 280 -7.48 -0.90 16.13
N PHE A 281 -8.29 -0.03 15.52
CA PHE A 281 -8.07 1.42 15.50
C PHE A 281 -8.98 2.14 16.49
N LEU A 282 -8.53 3.29 16.98
CA LEU A 282 -9.42 4.25 17.65
C LEU A 282 -10.27 4.92 16.58
N SER A 283 -11.59 4.92 16.76
CA SER A 283 -12.50 5.50 15.77
C SER A 283 -13.78 6.02 16.39
N GLY A 284 -14.34 7.07 15.82
CA GLY A 284 -15.59 7.69 16.29
C GLY A 284 -16.28 8.48 15.18
N ILE A 285 -17.58 8.69 15.35
CA ILE A 285 -18.37 9.55 14.46
C ILE A 285 -18.35 10.96 15.01
N PHE A 286 -18.02 11.94 14.18
CA PHE A 286 -18.03 13.36 14.51
C PHE A 286 -19.07 14.11 13.67
N ALA A 287 -19.63 15.18 14.21
CA ALA A 287 -20.53 16.07 13.48
C ALA A 287 -19.87 17.42 13.18
N GLU A 288 -20.09 17.92 11.96
CA GLU A 288 -19.74 19.27 11.53
C GLU A 288 -20.89 19.84 10.70
N GLY A 289 -21.59 20.84 11.27
CA GLY A 289 -22.83 21.35 10.68
C GLY A 289 -23.90 20.24 10.59
N SER A 290 -24.38 19.98 9.38
CA SER A 290 -25.36 18.90 9.09
C SER A 290 -24.70 17.61 8.56
N ALA A 291 -23.38 17.54 8.51
CA ALA A 291 -22.63 16.39 8.00
C ALA A 291 -22.02 15.57 9.14
N TYR A 292 -21.85 14.27 8.89
CA TYR A 292 -21.24 13.32 9.82
C TYR A 292 -19.98 12.72 9.20
N TYR A 293 -19.00 12.40 10.03
CA TYR A 293 -17.71 11.87 9.57
C TYR A 293 -17.26 10.73 10.47
N ASN A 294 -16.87 9.61 9.88
CA ASN A 294 -16.08 8.59 10.57
C ASN A 294 -14.62 9.03 10.56
N VAL A 295 -14.08 9.19 11.76
CA VAL A 295 -12.70 9.54 12.02
C VAL A 295 -11.98 8.32 12.56
N THR A 296 -10.90 7.90 11.90
CA THR A 296 -10.05 6.80 12.32
C THR A 296 -8.63 7.30 12.60
N LEU A 297 -8.11 6.94 13.77
CA LEU A 297 -6.72 7.15 14.16
C LEU A 297 -5.93 5.86 13.96
N ARG A 298 -4.99 5.89 13.01
CA ARG A 298 -4.17 4.74 12.64
C ARG A 298 -2.71 4.98 13.04
N PRO A 299 -2.11 4.16 13.91
CA PRO A 299 -0.68 4.26 14.16
C PRO A 299 0.11 3.88 12.90
N LEU A 300 1.17 4.63 12.63
CA LEU A 300 2.13 4.29 11.58
C LEU A 300 2.93 3.07 12.01
N LEU A 301 3.19 2.17 11.06
CA LEU A 301 4.10 1.05 11.20
C LEU A 301 5.57 1.51 11.04
N PRO A 302 6.55 0.74 11.54
CA PRO A 302 7.97 1.09 11.46
C PRO A 302 8.47 1.48 10.06
N ASP A 303 8.04 0.79 9.01
CA ASP A 303 8.45 1.05 7.63
C ASP A 303 7.75 2.26 6.99
N GLU A 304 6.65 2.71 7.56
CA GLU A 304 5.86 3.84 7.07
C GLU A 304 6.42 5.17 7.56
N LEU A 305 7.19 5.16 8.66
CA LEU A 305 7.78 6.35 9.29
C LEU A 305 8.78 7.09 8.38
N PRO A 306 9.75 6.42 7.71
CA PRO A 306 10.77 7.13 6.94
C PRO A 306 10.20 7.85 5.73
N ASN A 307 9.26 7.20 5.04
CA ASN A 307 8.66 7.72 3.81
C ASN A 307 7.36 8.50 4.05
N LYS A 308 6.86 8.50 5.29
CA LYS A 308 5.56 9.07 5.66
C LYS A 308 4.47 8.60 4.71
N ALA A 309 4.32 7.29 4.55
CA ALA A 309 3.33 6.70 3.67
C ALA A 309 2.71 5.46 4.29
N LEU A 310 1.38 5.36 4.30
CA LEU A 310 0.66 4.21 4.84
C LEU A 310 0.61 3.08 3.81
N ALA A 311 0.94 1.86 4.20
CA ALA A 311 0.61 0.68 3.41
C ALA A 311 -0.88 0.38 3.55
N MET A 312 -1.61 0.40 2.44
CA MET A 312 -3.04 0.12 2.38
C MET A 312 -3.38 -0.79 1.19
N LEU A 313 -4.50 -1.49 1.29
CA LEU A 313 -5.04 -2.30 0.22
C LEU A 313 -6.53 -1.96 0.04
N GLY A 314 -6.90 -1.51 -1.15
CA GLY A 314 -8.29 -1.36 -1.57
C GLY A 314 -8.63 -2.38 -2.63
N SER A 315 -9.86 -2.89 -2.61
CA SER A 315 -10.32 -3.92 -3.52
C SER A 315 -10.34 -3.49 -4.99
N ALA A 316 -10.27 -2.19 -5.30
CA ALA A 316 -10.17 -1.70 -6.68
C ALA A 316 -8.74 -1.66 -7.23
N GLN A 317 -7.72 -1.68 -6.36
CA GLN A 317 -6.32 -1.49 -6.76
C GLN A 317 -5.55 -2.82 -6.90
N PHE A 318 -6.08 -3.93 -6.37
CA PHE A 318 -5.50 -5.29 -6.40
C PHE A 318 -3.99 -5.36 -6.04
N SER A 319 -3.49 -4.36 -5.34
CA SER A 319 -2.07 -4.21 -5.00
C SER A 319 -1.88 -3.31 -3.79
N ILE A 320 -0.83 -3.59 -3.04
CA ILE A 320 -0.47 -2.85 -1.83
C ILE A 320 0.14 -1.52 -2.25
N THR A 321 -0.56 -0.44 -1.93
CA THR A 321 -0.19 0.93 -2.32
C THR A 321 0.23 1.75 -1.11
N GLY A 322 1.24 2.60 -1.29
CA GLY A 322 1.63 3.60 -0.30
C GLY A 322 0.77 4.85 -0.43
N VAL A 323 0.07 5.23 0.64
CA VAL A 323 -0.70 6.48 0.73
C VAL A 323 0.17 7.55 1.38
N PRO A 324 0.58 8.60 0.65
CA PRO A 324 1.42 9.65 1.20
C PRO A 324 0.70 10.42 2.31
N LEU A 325 1.46 10.74 3.37
CA LEU A 325 0.98 11.51 4.51
C LEU A 325 1.38 12.99 4.39
N LEU A 326 0.38 13.85 4.53
CA LEU A 326 0.60 15.28 4.66
C LEU A 326 0.97 15.63 6.09
N ALA A 327 2.15 16.20 6.28
CA ALA A 327 2.52 16.89 7.51
C ALA A 327 2.29 18.39 7.33
N GLY A 328 1.42 19.00 8.13
CA GLY A 328 1.19 20.45 8.12
C GLY A 328 -0.23 20.83 7.72
N THR A 329 -0.37 21.97 7.03
CA THR A 329 -1.67 22.58 6.73
C THR A 329 -2.45 21.78 5.70
N VAL A 330 -3.65 21.33 6.08
CA VAL A 330 -4.59 20.68 5.16
C VAL A 330 -5.12 21.71 4.16
N PRO A 331 -5.06 21.46 2.84
CA PRO A 331 -5.60 22.36 1.84
C PRO A 331 -7.08 22.68 2.08
N PRO A 332 -7.54 23.90 1.72
CA PRO A 332 -8.96 24.21 1.78
C PRO A 332 -9.75 23.30 0.82
N VAL A 333 -11.03 23.07 1.12
CA VAL A 333 -11.93 22.31 0.24
C VAL A 333 -11.93 22.98 -1.14
N PRO A 334 -11.60 22.25 -2.23
CA PRO A 334 -11.65 22.81 -3.56
C PRO A 334 -13.04 23.38 -3.86
N THR A 335 -13.12 24.61 -4.35
CA THR A 335 -14.40 25.15 -4.81
C THR A 335 -14.77 24.46 -6.13
N PRO A 336 -16.01 23.94 -6.30
CA PRO A 336 -16.41 23.35 -7.57
C PRO A 336 -16.23 24.38 -8.69
N THR A 337 -15.41 24.07 -9.70
CA THR A 337 -15.33 24.90 -10.89
C THR A 337 -16.71 24.86 -11.57
N PRO A 338 -17.38 26.00 -11.80
CA PRO A 338 -18.67 25.99 -12.49
C PRO A 338 -18.48 25.33 -13.87
N SER A 339 -19.23 24.26 -14.12
CA SER A 339 -19.32 23.65 -15.43
C SER A 339 -19.95 24.65 -16.40
N VAL A 340 -19.19 25.03 -17.43
CA VAL A 340 -19.65 25.86 -18.56
C VAL A 340 -20.42 25.00 -19.54
#